data_AF-A0A3C1GH04-F1
#
_entry.id   AF-A0A3C1GH04-F1
#
_cell.length_a   1.000
_cell.length_b   1.000
_cell.length_c   1.000
_cell.angle_alpha   90.00
_cell.angle_beta   90.00
_cell.angle_gamma   90.00
#
_symmetry.space_group_name_H-M   'P 1'
#
loop_
_entity.id
_entity.type
_entity.pdbx_description
1 polymer ?
#
loop_
_entity_poly.entity_id
_entity_poly.type
_entity_poly.pdbx_seq_one_letter_code
_entity_poly.pdbx_strand_id
1 'polypeptide(L)'
;MFREEQDFRRFLFELMRVVREYDWRCYAYCLMTNHYHLTLQTIEPNLSVGIRTLHTRYSIYFRNKYPYTGNLFEKRYDASSVHD
;
A
#
# COMPACT_ATOMS: atom_id res chain seq x y z
N MET A 1 -7.82 -4.11 -8.06
CA MET A 1 -6.52 -3.50 -7.70
C MET A 1 -5.35 -4.29 -8.26
N PHE A 2 -5.36 -5.63 -8.16
CA PHE A 2 -4.34 -6.51 -8.75
C PHE A 2 -5.03 -7.43 -9.76
N ARG A 3 -4.52 -7.46 -10.99
CA ARG A 3 -5.07 -8.23 -12.12
C ARG A 3 -4.22 -9.44 -12.47
N GLU A 4 -2.91 -9.34 -12.27
CA GLU A 4 -1.96 -10.43 -12.50
C GLU A 4 -0.88 -10.46 -11.43
N GLU A 5 -0.11 -11.55 -11.39
CA GLU A 5 0.91 -11.79 -10.36
C GLU A 5 1.94 -10.64 -10.25
N GLN A 6 2.30 -10.03 -11.39
CA GLN A 6 3.26 -8.93 -11.41
C GLN A 6 2.76 -7.69 -10.66
N ASP A 7 1.44 -7.48 -10.58
CA ASP A 7 0.85 -6.38 -9.83
C ASP A 7 1.06 -6.55 -8.33
N PHE A 8 0.88 -7.78 -7.83
CA PHE A 8 1.15 -8.12 -6.43
C PHE A 8 2.62 -7.90 -6.10
N ARG A 9 3.53 -8.40 -6.96
CA ARG A 9 4.98 -8.21 -6.79
C ARG A 9 5.36 -6.73 -6.80
N ARG A 10 4.76 -5.94 -7.69
CA ARG A 10 5.04 -4.50 -7.76
C ARG A 10 4.53 -3.75 -6.53
N PHE A 11 3.35 -4.11 -6.02
CA PHE A 11 2.84 -3.52 -4.79
C PHE A 11 3.72 -3.83 -3.59
N LEU A 12 4.16 -5.08 -3.43
CA LEU A 12 5.11 -5.46 -2.38
C LEU A 12 6.43 -4.73 -2.52
N PHE A 13 6.91 -4.52 -3.75
CA PHE A 13 8.09 -3.71 -4.00
C PHE A 13 7.94 -2.27 -3.49
N GLU A 14 6.85 -1.58 -3.83
CA GLU A 14 6.61 -0.21 -3.33
C GLU A 14 6.36 -0.18 -1.83
N LEU A 15 5.66 -1.18 -1.26
CA LEU A 15 5.45 -1.32 0.17
C LEU A 15 6.79 -1.41 0.91
N MET A 16 7.71 -2.28 0.48
CA MET A 16 9.04 -2.41 1.10
C MET A 16 9.89 -1.13 1.00
N ARG A 17 9.65 -0.30 -0.03
CA ARG A 17 10.32 1.00 -0.15
C ARG A 17 9.74 1.98 0.85
N VAL A 18 8.42 2.08 0.94
CA VAL A 18 7.71 2.96 1.89
C VAL A 18 8.02 2.56 3.34
N VAL A 19 7.98 1.27 3.66
CA VAL A 19 8.33 0.75 4.99
C VAL A 19 9.73 1.22 5.41
N ARG A 20 10.72 1.18 4.51
CA ARG A 20 12.07 1.69 4.79
C ARG A 20 12.15 3.21 4.84
N GLU A 21 11.49 3.90 3.92
CA GLU A 21 11.54 5.37 3.79
C GLU A 21 10.89 6.09 4.97
N TYR A 22 9.88 5.48 5.58
CA TYR A 22 9.15 6.05 6.72
C TYR A 22 9.47 5.38 8.06
N ASP A 23 10.50 4.53 8.10
CA ASP A 23 10.95 3.81 9.29
C ASP A 23 9.83 3.05 10.01
N TRP A 24 9.14 2.21 9.24
CA TRP A 24 8.10 1.31 9.75
C TRP A 24 8.65 -0.09 9.95
N ARG A 25 8.03 -0.82 10.87
CA ARG A 25 8.13 -2.27 10.93
C ARG A 25 6.85 -2.89 10.40
N CYS A 26 6.96 -3.80 9.43
CA CYS A 26 5.84 -4.54 8.88
C CYS A 26 5.85 -5.96 9.44
N TYR A 27 4.85 -6.31 10.23
CA TYR A 27 4.73 -7.63 10.86
C TYR A 27 4.01 -8.63 9.96
N ALA A 28 2.98 -8.17 9.25
CA ALA A 28 2.16 -9.00 8.38
C ALA A 28 1.56 -8.19 7.24
N TYR A 29 1.27 -8.86 6.12
CA TYR A 29 0.52 -8.32 5.01
C TYR A 29 -0.38 -9.40 4.40
N CYS A 30 -1.52 -8.99 3.85
CA CYS A 30 -2.38 -9.83 3.04
C CYS A 30 -2.82 -9.04 1.80
N LEU A 31 -2.59 -9.58 0.61
CA LEU A 31 -2.99 -8.96 -0.65
C LEU A 31 -4.12 -9.78 -1.28
N MET A 32 -5.22 -9.11 -1.59
CA MET A 32 -6.37 -9.68 -2.29
C MET A 32 -6.60 -8.90 -3.57
N THR A 33 -7.22 -9.49 -4.59
CA THR A 33 -7.42 -8.85 -5.91
C THR A 33 -8.05 -7.46 -5.85
N ASN A 34 -8.89 -7.18 -4.84
CA ASN A 34 -9.60 -5.92 -4.66
C ASN A 34 -9.12 -5.03 -3.49
N HIS A 35 -8.33 -5.54 -2.54
CA HIS A 35 -7.83 -4.74 -1.40
C HIS A 35 -6.61 -5.39 -0.71
N TYR A 36 -6.09 -4.76 0.33
CA TYR A 36 -4.97 -5.29 1.11
C TYR A 36 -5.08 -4.93 2.60
N HIS A 37 -4.43 -5.73 3.44
CA HIS A 37 -4.28 -5.49 4.88
C HIS A 37 -2.79 -5.44 5.25
N LEU A 38 -2.44 -4.56 6.18
CA LEU A 38 -1.09 -4.44 6.74
C LEU A 38 -1.16 -4.39 8.26
N THR A 39 -0.23 -5.06 8.92
CA THR A 39 0.04 -4.89 10.34
C THR A 39 1.39 -4.21 10.48
N LEU A 40 1.37 -2.95 10.89
CA LEU A 40 2.55 -2.08 10.94
C LEU A 40 2.76 -1.51 12.34
N GLN A 41 4.02 -1.29 12.70
CA GLN A 41 4.42 -0.36 13.75
C GLN A 41 5.11 0.84 13.11
N THR A 42 4.66 2.05 13.47
CA THR A 42 5.27 3.32 13.06
C THR A 42 6.04 3.91 14.24
N ILE A 43 7.27 4.33 14.03
CA ILE A 43 8.08 4.98 15.07
C ILE A 43 7.65 6.45 15.24
N GLU A 44 7.33 7.10 14.12
CA GLU A 44 6.85 8.49 14.04
C GLU A 44 5.36 8.54 13.62
N PRO A 45 4.62 9.64 13.84
CA PRO A 45 3.22 9.79 13.42
C PRO A 45 3.09 10.06 11.90
N ASN A 46 3.76 9.24 11.09
CA ASN A 46 3.92 9.42 9.64
C ASN A 46 3.12 8.41 8.80
N LEU A 47 2.25 7.59 9.42
CA LEU A 47 1.44 6.57 8.76
C LEU A 47 0.67 7.12 7.55
N SER A 48 -0.06 8.22 7.74
CA SER A 48 -0.90 8.81 6.70
C SER A 48 -0.10 9.22 5.46
N VAL A 49 1.07 9.83 5.68
CA VAL A 49 1.95 10.29 4.60
C VAL A 49 2.55 9.09 3.86
N GLY A 50 3.02 8.06 4.57
CA GLY A 50 3.56 6.88 3.92
C GLY A 50 2.51 6.08 3.14
N ILE A 51 1.28 5.95 3.65
CA ILE A 51 0.18 5.26 2.93
C ILE A 51 -0.17 6.04 1.66
N ARG A 52 -0.24 7.37 1.73
CA ARG A 52 -0.45 8.21 0.54
C ARG A 52 0.67 8.01 -0.49
N THR A 53 1.92 7.92 -0.06
CA THR A 53 3.06 7.65 -0.95
C THR A 53 2.95 6.27 -1.60
N LEU A 54 2.62 5.24 -0.83
CA LEU A 54 2.38 3.88 -1.33
C LEU A 54 1.29 3.85 -2.40
N HIS A 55 0.12 4.41 -2.09
CA HIS A 55 -1.02 4.49 -3.02
C HIS A 55 -0.65 5.22 -4.30
N THR A 56 0.06 6.34 -4.18
CA THR A 56 0.46 7.16 -5.32
C THR A 56 1.39 6.40 -6.25
N ARG A 57 2.48 5.81 -5.71
CA ARG A 57 3.47 5.06 -6.49
C ARG A 57 2.84 3.87 -7.21
N TYR A 58 2.01 3.10 -6.51
CA TYR A 58 1.33 1.96 -7.12
C TYR A 58 0.30 2.39 -8.17
N SER A 59 -0.47 3.47 -7.92
CA SER A 59 -1.44 3.97 -8.90
C SER A 59 -0.78 4.46 -10.20
N ILE A 60 0.41 5.05 -10.11
CA ILE A 60 1.18 5.46 -11.31
C ILE A 60 1.58 4.21 -12.11
N TYR A 61 2.16 3.20 -11.45
CA TYR A 61 2.48 1.92 -12.11
C TYR A 61 1.25 1.31 -12.79
N PHE A 62 0.14 1.20 -12.05
CA PHE A 62 -1.08 0.58 -12.54
C PHE A 62 -1.65 1.30 -13.76
N ARG A 63 -1.68 2.64 -13.75
CA ARG A 63 -2.16 3.45 -14.88
C ARG A 63 -1.26 3.38 -16.11
N ASN A 64 0.05 3.21 -15.92
CA ASN A 64 0.96 3.03 -17.05
C ASN A 64 0.79 1.66 -17.71
N LYS A 65 0.37 0.65 -16.94
CA LYS A 65 0.19 -0.73 -17.42
C LYS A 65 -1.19 -0.98 -18.00
N TYR A 66 -2.23 -0.40 -17.41
CA TYR A 66 -3.61 -0.61 -17.80
C TYR A 66 -4.26 0.71 -18.22
N PRO A 67 -5.00 0.76 -19.34
CA PRO A 67 -5.83 1.91 -19.67
C PRO A 67 -6.96 2.01 -18.64
N TYR A 68 -6.73 2.81 -17.60
CA TYR A 68 -7.64 2.95 -16.46
C TYR A 68 -7.88 4.43 -16.16
N THR A 69 -9.14 4.82 -16.17
CA THR A 69 -9.62 6.15 -15.80
C THR A 69 -10.33 6.05 -14.44
N GLY A 70 -9.94 6.90 -13.48
CA GLY A 70 -10.48 6.90 -12.13
C GLY A 70 -9.42 6.80 -11.01
N ASN A 71 -9.91 6.74 -9.76
CA ASN A 71 -9.07 6.56 -8.58
C ASN A 71 -8.97 5.07 -8.24
N LEU A 72 -7.77 4.49 -8.37
CA LEU A 72 -7.56 3.07 -8.07
C LEU A 72 -7.87 2.72 -6.60
N PHE A 73 -7.60 3.66 -5.70
CA PHE A 73 -7.95 3.60 -4.28
C PHE A 73 -9.14 4.53 -4.05
N GLU A 74 -10.35 4.01 -4.17
CA GLU A 74 -11.59 4.80 -4.08
C GLU A 74 -11.96 5.17 -2.64
N LYS A 75 -11.58 4.31 -1.68
CA LYS A 75 -11.82 4.54 -0.25
C LYS A 75 -10.53 4.98 0.45
N ARG A 76 -10.68 5.78 1.51
CA ARG A 76 -9.60 6.05 2.46
C ARG A 76 -9.14 4.72 3.09
N TYR A 77 -7.86 4.67 3.46
CA TYR A 77 -7.39 3.58 4.31
C TYR A 77 -8.14 3.63 5.64
N ASP A 78 -8.41 2.45 6.19
CA ASP A 78 -8.91 2.30 7.55
C ASP A 78 -7.75 1.83 8.44
N ALA A 79 -7.66 2.37 9.64
CA ALA A 79 -6.61 2.05 10.59
C ALA A 79 -7.16 2.03 12.00
N SER A 80 -6.91 0.93 12.70
CA SER A 80 -7.16 0.77 14.12
C SER A 80 -5.85 0.43 14.82
N SER A 81 -5.65 1.01 16.00
CA SER A 81 -4.54 0.61 16.86
C SER A 81 -4.82 -0.79 17.39
N VAL A 82 -3.86 -1.69 17.23
CA VAL A 82 -3.85 -2.99 17.88
C VAL A 82 -2.98 -2.86 19.11
N HIS A 83 -3.56 -3.09 20.29
CA HIS A 83 -2.86 -3.18 21.55
C HIS A 83 -2.91 -4.64 22.02
N ASP A 84 -1.87 -5.07 22.73
CA ASP A 84 -1.87 -6.36 23.44
C ASP A 84 -2.89 -6.35 24.59
#